data_AF-A0A645C9G8-F1
#
_entry.id   AF-A0A645C9G8-F1
#
_cell.length_a   1.000
_cell.length_b   1.000
_cell.length_c   1.000
_cell.angle_alpha   90.00
_cell.angle_beta   90.00
_cell.angle_gamma   90.00
#
_symmetry.space_group_name_H-M   'P 1'
#
loop_
_entity.id
_entity.type
_entity.pdbx_description
1 polymer ?
#
loop_
_entity_poly.entity_id
_entity_poly.type
_entity_poly.pdbx_seq_one_letter_code
_entity_poly.pdbx_strand_id
1 'polypeptide(L)'
;MNVMHEQINHLKFGTGTITAQDSSTVTVKFSKEYGSKKFLYPSAFKSYLALCDPSINERMSNELQLIQTLAETERIKRLAEEEKQHTLLEQKAASKKKAPVKKRLLKKSSTEKEETAAK
;
A
#
# COMPACT_ATOMS: atom_id res chain seq x y z
N MET A 1 21.33 0.17 -8.86
CA MET A 1 22.18 0.81 -9.90
C MET A 1 23.21 1.74 -9.24
N ASN A 2 24.43 1.83 -9.78
CA ASN A 2 25.47 2.75 -9.29
C ASN A 2 25.55 3.96 -10.23
N VAL A 3 25.39 5.18 -9.69
CA VAL A 3 25.48 6.46 -10.42
C VAL A 3 26.60 7.34 -9.85
N MET A 4 27.62 6.73 -9.25
CA MET A 4 28.74 7.48 -8.71
C MET A 4 29.54 8.20 -9.80
N HIS A 5 29.84 9.47 -9.54
CA HIS A 5 30.55 10.39 -10.44
C HIS A 5 29.77 10.80 -11.69
N GLU A 6 28.51 10.38 -11.83
CA GLU A 6 27.67 10.82 -12.94
C GLU A 6 27.33 12.32 -12.81
N GLN A 7 27.18 12.97 -13.96
CA GLN A 7 26.60 14.30 -14.03
C GLN A 7 25.07 14.22 -14.06
N ILE A 8 24.43 15.01 -13.22
CA ILE A 8 22.99 15.21 -13.19
C ILE A 8 22.66 16.68 -13.42
N ASN A 9 21.44 16.94 -13.85
CA ASN A 9 20.85 18.26 -13.92
C ASN A 9 19.67 18.32 -12.95
N HIS A 10 19.68 19.32 -12.07
CA HIS A 10 18.62 19.57 -11.12
C HIS A 10 17.82 20.80 -11.51
N LEU A 11 16.49 20.71 -11.46
CA LEU A 11 15.58 21.75 -11.96
C LEU A 11 15.84 23.16 -11.39
N LYS A 12 16.24 23.25 -10.11
CA LYS A 12 16.57 24.53 -9.43
C LYS A 12 18.06 24.83 -9.28
N PHE A 13 18.91 23.80 -9.24
CA PHE A 13 20.32 23.96 -8.86
C PHE A 13 21.25 23.84 -10.08
N GLY A 14 20.68 23.51 -11.24
CA GLY A 14 21.42 23.26 -12.47
C GLY A 14 22.23 21.97 -12.38
N THR A 15 23.35 21.96 -13.09
CA THR A 15 24.24 20.81 -13.19
C THR A 15 24.94 20.52 -11.86
N GLY A 16 24.94 19.25 -11.47
CA GLY A 16 25.67 18.74 -10.32
C GLY A 16 26.34 17.41 -10.63
N THR A 17 27.31 17.03 -9.81
CA THR A 17 28.03 15.76 -9.91
C THR A 17 27.79 14.93 -8.67
N ILE A 18 27.44 13.65 -8.83
CA ILE A 18 27.19 12.78 -7.68
C ILE A 18 28.53 12.40 -7.05
N THR A 19 28.68 12.68 -5.76
CA THR A 19 29.93 12.48 -5.01
C THR A 19 29.85 11.33 -4.01
N ALA A 20 28.66 10.97 -3.55
CA ALA A 20 28.44 9.83 -2.67
C ALA A 20 27.04 9.24 -2.87
N GLN A 21 26.91 7.92 -2.81
CA GLN A 21 25.66 7.19 -2.97
C GLN A 21 25.59 6.12 -1.91
N ASP A 22 24.53 6.17 -1.14
CA ASP A 22 24.10 5.17 -0.18
C ASP A 22 22.91 4.39 -0.74
N SER A 23 22.46 3.37 -0.02
CA SER A 23 21.29 2.57 -0.40
C SER A 23 19.99 3.38 -0.45
N SER A 24 19.86 4.43 0.37
CA SER A 24 18.65 5.25 0.49
C SER A 24 18.86 6.73 0.18
N THR A 25 20.09 7.19 0.01
CA THR A 25 20.40 8.60 -0.26
C THR A 25 21.52 8.77 -1.28
N VAL A 26 21.48 9.86 -2.02
CA VAL A 26 22.58 10.31 -2.89
C VAL A 26 22.99 11.72 -2.51
N THR A 27 24.30 11.96 -2.54
CA THR A 27 24.92 13.27 -2.32
C THR A 27 25.42 13.82 -3.64
N VAL A 28 24.84 14.94 -4.04
CA VAL A 28 25.21 15.65 -5.27
C VAL A 28 25.91 16.94 -4.92
N LYS A 29 27.07 17.16 -5.52
CA LYS A 29 27.82 18.41 -5.44
C LYS A 29 27.44 19.29 -6.62
N PHE A 30 26.76 20.39 -6.35
CA PHE A 30 26.45 21.42 -7.32
C PHE A 30 27.58 22.46 -7.39
N SER A 31 27.42 23.44 -8.29
CA SER A 31 28.28 24.63 -8.36
C SER A 31 28.46 25.30 -6.99
N LYS A 32 29.54 26.07 -6.83
CA LYS A 32 29.95 26.72 -5.56
C LYS A 32 28.82 27.50 -4.86
N GLU A 33 27.83 27.94 -5.62
CA GLU A 33 26.65 28.68 -5.19
C GLU A 33 25.73 27.85 -4.27
N TYR A 34 25.60 26.55 -4.53
CA TYR A 34 24.67 25.66 -3.83
C TYR A 34 25.37 24.56 -3.02
N GLY A 35 26.63 24.26 -3.35
CA GLY A 35 27.44 23.28 -2.62
C GLY A 35 26.93 21.84 -2.74
N SER A 36 27.17 21.03 -1.71
CA SER A 36 26.78 19.61 -1.68
C SER A 36 25.45 19.42 -0.98
N LYS A 37 24.55 18.63 -1.59
CA LYS A 37 23.20 18.38 -1.07
C LYS A 37 22.83 16.90 -1.14
N LYS A 38 22.17 16.42 -0.09
CA LYS A 38 21.65 15.05 -0.01
C LYS A 38 20.21 14.99 -0.49
N PHE A 39 19.89 13.93 -1.22
CA PHE A 39 18.54 13.61 -1.70
C PHE A 39 18.22 12.14 -1.45
N LEU A 40 16.94 11.79 -1.37
CA LEU A 40 16.50 10.41 -1.26
C LEU A 40 16.69 9.66 -2.58
N TYR A 41 17.34 8.50 -2.51
CA TYR A 41 17.46 7.55 -3.59
C TYR A 41 16.43 6.42 -3.42
N PRO A 42 15.76 5.98 -4.49
CA PRO A 42 15.82 6.52 -5.85
C PRO A 42 14.84 7.69 -6.11
N SER A 43 13.90 7.98 -5.19
CA SER A 43 12.77 8.89 -5.44
C SER A 43 13.11 10.29 -5.96
N ALA A 44 14.26 10.87 -5.60
CA ALA A 44 14.62 12.22 -6.06
C ALA A 44 14.87 12.30 -7.58
N PHE A 45 15.24 11.20 -8.22
CA PHE A 45 15.41 11.09 -9.67
C PHE A 45 14.09 11.18 -10.45
N LYS A 46 12.95 11.02 -9.77
CA LYS A 46 11.65 11.15 -10.41
C LYS A 46 11.20 12.60 -10.59
N SER A 47 11.48 13.45 -9.59
CA SER A 47 10.94 14.82 -9.56
C SER A 47 11.97 15.91 -9.84
N TYR A 48 13.24 15.68 -9.49
CA TYR A 48 14.19 16.78 -9.39
C TYR A 48 15.54 16.52 -10.03
N LEU A 49 16.00 15.27 -10.14
CA LEU A 49 17.30 14.91 -10.69
C LEU A 49 17.12 14.22 -12.04
N ALA A 50 17.65 14.80 -13.11
CA ALA A 50 17.76 14.16 -14.42
C ALA A 50 19.23 13.80 -14.67
N LEU A 51 19.51 12.57 -15.10
CA LEU A 51 20.88 12.20 -15.48
C LEU A 51 21.21 12.82 -16.85
N CYS A 52 22.43 13.34 -16.99
CA CYS A 52 22.87 13.96 -18.24
C CYS A 52 23.06 12.93 -19.34
N ASP A 53 23.46 11.70 -18.98
CA ASP A 53 23.57 10.60 -19.93
C ASP A 53 22.19 9.96 -20.17
N PRO A 54 21.68 9.96 -21.40
CA PRO A 54 20.35 9.44 -21.71
C PRO A 54 20.23 7.93 -21.45
N SER A 55 21.31 7.15 -21.67
CA SER A 55 21.30 5.70 -21.45
C SER A 55 21.14 5.37 -19.98
N ILE A 56 21.84 6.11 -19.12
CA ILE A 56 21.77 5.97 -17.66
C ILE A 56 20.44 6.54 -17.14
N ASN A 57 19.96 7.64 -17.71
CA ASN A 57 18.67 8.25 -17.37
C ASN A 57 17.49 7.32 -17.66
N GLU A 58 17.49 6.65 -18.81
CA GLU A 58 16.45 5.67 -19.16
C GLU A 58 16.45 4.48 -18.20
N ARG A 59 17.64 3.93 -17.89
CA ARG A 59 17.76 2.85 -16.89
C ARG A 59 17.23 3.29 -15.53
N MET A 60 17.59 4.48 -15.07
CA MET A 60 17.10 5.04 -13.80
C MET A 60 15.58 5.22 -13.81
N SER A 61 15.02 5.68 -14.92
CA SER A 61 13.57 5.85 -15.10
C SER A 61 12.84 4.51 -15.07
N ASN A 62 13.42 3.48 -15.69
CA ASN A 62 12.86 2.12 -15.69
C ASN A 62 12.84 1.52 -14.28
N GLU A 63 13.95 1.63 -13.55
CA GLU A 63 14.07 1.18 -12.16
C GLU A 63 13.05 1.92 -11.25
N LEU A 64 12.89 3.22 -11.44
CA LEU A 64 11.90 4.02 -10.72
C LEU A 64 10.46 3.57 -10.99
N GLN A 65 10.13 3.30 -12.26
CA GLN A 65 8.83 2.78 -12.66
C GLN A 65 8.53 1.43 -12.01
N LEU A 66 9.52 0.53 -11.97
CA LEU A 66 9.39 -0.79 -11.34
C LEU A 66 9.09 -0.65 -9.84
N ILE A 67 9.88 0.17 -9.14
CA ILE A 67 9.71 0.40 -7.69
C ILE A 67 8.34 1.03 -7.39
N GLN A 68 7.90 1.99 -8.21
CA GLN A 68 6.59 2.61 -8.02
C GLN A 68 5.45 1.61 -8.23
N THR A 69 5.53 0.78 -9.26
CA THR A 69 4.51 -0.24 -9.56
C THR A 69 4.38 -1.24 -8.42
N LEU A 70 5.51 -1.68 -7.85
CA LEU A 70 5.52 -2.56 -6.68
C LEU A 70 4.91 -1.88 -5.44
N ALA A 71 5.27 -0.64 -5.16
CA ALA A 71 4.72 0.10 -4.04
C ALA A 71 3.21 0.36 -4.17
N GLU A 72 2.74 0.64 -5.38
CA GLU A 72 1.33 0.88 -5.67
C GLU A 72 0.50 -0.40 -5.58
N THR A 73 0.99 -1.49 -6.16
CA THR A 73 0.32 -2.80 -6.07
C THR A 73 0.22 -3.30 -4.62
N GLU A 74 1.26 -3.10 -3.80
CA GLU A 74 1.20 -3.43 -2.38
C GLU A 74 0.15 -2.58 -1.64
N ARG A 75 0.10 -1.26 -1.92
CA ARG A 75 -0.92 -0.39 -1.33
C ARG A 75 -2.34 -0.81 -1.71
N ILE A 76 -2.58 -1.10 -2.98
CA ILE A 76 -3.89 -1.54 -3.47
C ILE A 76 -4.31 -2.86 -2.80
N LYS A 77 -3.37 -3.82 -2.67
CA LYS A 77 -3.64 -5.09 -1.99
C LYS A 77 -4.03 -4.91 -0.52
N ARG A 78 -3.31 -4.05 0.22
CA ARG A 78 -3.64 -3.76 1.62
C ARG A 78 -5.03 -3.17 1.76
N LEU A 79 -5.36 -2.15 0.95
CA LEU A 79 -6.69 -1.53 0.96
C LEU A 79 -7.80 -2.52 0.61
N ALA A 80 -7.58 -3.39 -0.39
CA ALA A 80 -8.55 -4.41 -0.77
C ALA A 80 -8.77 -5.47 0.32
N GLU A 81 -7.72 -5.80 1.10
CA GLU A 81 -7.86 -6.72 2.23
C GLU A 81 -8.65 -6.08 3.37
N GLU A 82 -8.38 -4.81 3.70
CA GLU A 82 -9.12 -4.04 4.70
C GLU A 82 -10.60 -3.91 4.33
N GLU A 83 -10.92 -3.61 3.07
CA GLU A 83 -12.30 -3.51 2.58
C GLU A 83 -13.05 -4.86 2.65
N LYS A 84 -12.37 -5.96 2.30
CA LYS A 84 -12.92 -7.32 2.43
C LYS A 84 -13.21 -7.68 3.89
N GLN A 85 -12.31 -7.33 4.82
CA GLN A 85 -12.51 -7.57 6.25
C GLN A 85 -13.71 -6.77 6.77
N HIS A 86 -13.81 -5.48 6.42
CA HIS A 86 -14.91 -4.62 6.83
C HIS A 86 -16.27 -5.14 6.33
N THR A 87 -16.35 -5.52 5.05
CA THR A 87 -17.59 -6.04 4.44
C THR A 87 -18.06 -7.34 5.09
N LEU A 88 -17.14 -8.26 5.42
CA LEU A 88 -17.48 -9.51 6.09
C LEU A 88 -17.99 -9.31 7.53
N LEU A 89 -17.40 -8.36 8.26
CA LEU A 89 -17.85 -8.00 9.61
C LEU A 89 -19.27 -7.39 9.57
N GLU A 90 -19.55 -6.52 8.60
CA GLU A 90 -20.86 -5.90 8.43
C GLU A 90 -21.95 -6.92 8.07
N GLN A 91 -21.68 -7.84 7.13
CA GLN A 91 -22.63 -8.91 6.78
C GLN A 91 -22.92 -9.85 7.97
N LYS A 92 -21.89 -10.17 8.77
CA LYS A 92 -22.07 -10.96 10.01
C LYS A 92 -22.85 -10.20 11.07
N ALA A 93 -22.67 -8.88 11.20
CA ALA A 93 -23.41 -8.05 12.15
C ALA A 93 -24.87 -7.85 11.74
N ALA A 94 -25.16 -7.68 10.44
CA ALA A 94 -26.52 -7.55 9.91
C ALA A 94 -27.34 -8.83 10.06
N SER A 95 -26.72 -10.01 9.89
CA SER A 95 -27.39 -11.31 10.09
C SER A 95 -27.76 -11.59 11.55
N LYS A 96 -27.02 -11.04 12.53
CA LYS A 96 -27.34 -11.18 13.96
C LYS A 96 -28.48 -10.25 14.43
N LYS A 97 -28.83 -9.21 13.66
CA LYS A 97 -29.91 -8.26 14.00
C LYS A 97 -31.30 -8.65 13.44
N LYS A 98 -31.42 -9.76 12.68
CA LYS A 98 -32.70 -10.28 12.17
C LYS A 98 -33.28 -11.47 12.97
N ALA A 99 -33.11 -11.48 14.29
CA ALA A 99 -33.85 -12.41 15.15
C ALA A 99 -34.64 -11.67 16.24
N PRO A 100 -35.89 -11.30 15.95
CA PRO A 100 -36.92 -11.28 16.96
C PRO A 100 -38.13 -12.15 16.56
N VAL A 101 -38.50 -13.05 17.49
CA VAL A 101 -39.87 -13.48 17.81
C VAL A 101 -40.66 -14.27 16.75
N LYS A 102 -40.69 -15.61 16.90
CA LYS A 102 -41.95 -16.39 16.95
C LYS A 102 -41.83 -17.55 17.96
N LYS A 103 -41.79 -17.21 19.25
CA LYS A 103 -42.34 -18.06 20.31
C LYS A 103 -43.87 -18.10 20.12
N ARG A 104 -44.41 -18.97 19.25
CA ARG A 104 -45.86 -19.25 19.24
C ARG A 104 -46.24 -20.53 18.49
N LEU A 105 -45.61 -21.66 18.80
CA LEU A 105 -46.21 -22.97 18.56
C LEU A 105 -45.64 -23.92 19.60
N LEU A 106 -46.38 -24.13 20.69
CA LEU A 106 -46.64 -25.43 21.31
C LEU A 106 -47.44 -25.18 22.60
N LYS A 107 -48.39 -26.08 22.85
CA LYS A 107 -49.13 -26.31 24.12
C LYS A 107 -50.45 -25.55 24.33
N LYS A 108 -51.51 -26.08 23.72
CA LYS A 108 -52.85 -26.34 24.29
C LYS A 108 -53.68 -26.98 23.16
N SER A 109 -54.26 -28.16 23.23
CA SER A 109 -54.31 -29.24 24.20
C SER A 109 -55.19 -30.29 23.52
N SER A 110 -54.58 -31.29 22.89
CA SER A 110 -55.33 -32.45 22.39
C SER A 110 -55.54 -33.38 23.57
N THR A 111 -56.75 -33.35 24.09
CA THR A 111 -57.30 -34.35 25.00
C THR A 111 -57.50 -35.62 24.19
N GLU A 112 -56.72 -36.66 24.45
CA GLU A 112 -57.21 -38.02 24.24
C GLU A 112 -56.70 -38.90 25.38
N LYS A 113 -57.67 -39.48 26.06
CA LYS A 113 -57.55 -40.43 27.16
C LYS A 113 -57.32 -41.80 26.55
N GLU A 114 -56.30 -42.50 27.01
CA GLU A 114 -56.27 -43.97 27.09
C GLU A 114 -55.21 -44.31 28.15
N GLU A 115 -55.64 -44.54 29.38
CA GLU A 115 -55.76 -45.87 29.98
C GLU A 115 -54.43 -46.64 30.00
N THR A 116 -53.84 -46.75 31.21
CA THR A 116 -53.30 -48.03 31.66
C THR A 116 -53.09 -48.01 33.17
N ALA A 117 -53.77 -48.95 33.80
CA ALA A 117 -53.54 -49.39 35.17
C ALA A 117 -52.08 -49.81 35.39
N ALA A 118 -51.55 -49.59 36.60
CA ALA A 118 -51.08 -50.68 37.44
C ALA A 118 -50.43 -50.14 38.74
N LYS A 119 -50.99 -50.66 39.84
CA LYS A 119 -50.40 -50.96 41.14
C LYS A 119 -50.40 -49.88 42.22
#